data_AF-A0A5B7II06-F1
#
_entry.id   AF-A0A5B7II06-F1
#
_cell.length_a   1.000
_cell.length_b   1.000
_cell.length_c   1.000
_cell.angle_alpha   90.00
_cell.angle_beta   90.00
_cell.angle_gamma   90.00
#
_symmetry.space_group_name_H-M   'P 1'
#
loop_
_entity.id
_entity.type
_entity.pdbx_description
1 polymer ?
#
loop_
_entity_poly.entity_id
_entity_poly.type
_entity_poly.pdbx_seq_one_letter_code
_entity_poly.pdbx_strand_id
1 'polypeptide(L)'
;MPYGSFQAPAGVKKNLQRTYDSWSPELVARGNNVSRAQALFVLAWFHAVMQERRTYIPQGWSKFYEFSLADLKAGCDILDRLFKQEG
;
A
#
# COMPACT_ATOMS: atom_id res chain seq x y z
N MET A 1 -17.47 -20.24 -12.22
CA MET A 1 -16.17 -19.55 -12.25
C MET A 1 -16.25 -18.39 -13.23
N PRO A 2 -16.03 -17.15 -12.76
CA PRO A 2 -15.04 -16.32 -13.43
C PRO A 2 -14.05 -15.70 -12.42
N TYR A 3 -12.77 -15.80 -12.79
CA TYR A 3 -11.60 -15.03 -12.34
C TYR A 3 -11.23 -15.07 -10.85
N GLY A 4 -10.05 -15.66 -10.59
CA GLY A 4 -9.42 -15.73 -9.28
C GLY A 4 -9.45 -14.39 -8.57
N SER A 5 -10.23 -14.34 -7.50
CA SER A 5 -10.29 -13.23 -6.58
C SER A 5 -8.90 -13.07 -5.94
N PHE A 6 -8.09 -12.15 -6.47
CA PHE A 6 -7.12 -11.41 -5.68
C PHE A 6 -7.91 -10.58 -4.64
N GLN A 7 -8.59 -11.26 -3.72
CA GLN A 7 -9.22 -10.63 -2.59
C GLN A 7 -8.08 -10.14 -1.69
N ALA A 8 -8.16 -8.86 -1.31
CA ALA A 8 -7.32 -8.33 -0.26
C ALA A 8 -7.49 -9.24 0.99
N PRO A 9 -6.41 -9.60 1.70
CA PRO A 9 -6.53 -10.37 2.92
C PRO A 9 -7.45 -9.63 3.89
N ALA A 10 -8.44 -10.31 4.48
CA ALA A 10 -9.34 -9.66 5.42
C ALA A 10 -8.56 -9.08 6.62
N GLY A 11 -8.71 -7.77 6.84
CA GLY A 11 -8.11 -7.01 7.91
C GLY A 11 -6.84 -6.25 7.51
N VAL A 12 -6.74 -5.00 7.99
CA VAL A 12 -5.58 -4.10 7.77
C VAL A 12 -4.24 -4.78 8.06
N LYS A 13 -4.15 -5.56 9.14
CA LYS A 13 -2.91 -6.26 9.54
C LYS A 13 -2.44 -7.27 8.49
N LYS A 14 -3.34 -8.08 7.93
CA LYS A 14 -2.97 -9.08 6.92
C LYS A 14 -2.64 -8.42 5.58
N ASN A 15 -3.35 -7.35 5.23
CA ASN A 15 -3.01 -6.50 4.09
C ASN A 15 -1.59 -5.93 4.21
N LEU A 16 -1.26 -5.35 5.37
CA LEU A 16 0.08 -4.87 5.66
C LEU A 16 1.14 -5.97 5.56
N GLN A 17 0.89 -7.14 6.16
CA GLN A 17 1.82 -8.27 6.07
C GLN A 17 2.10 -8.65 4.61
N ARG A 18 1.07 -8.80 3.78
CA ARG A 18 1.22 -9.08 2.34
C ARG A 18 2.03 -8.01 1.63
N THR A 19 1.81 -6.73 1.94
CA THR A 19 2.60 -5.63 1.38
C THR A 19 4.07 -5.73 1.76
N TYR A 20 4.37 -5.98 3.04
CA TYR A 20 5.73 -6.14 3.52
C TYR A 20 6.42 -7.38 2.95
N ASP A 21 5.72 -8.50 2.81
CA ASP A 21 6.24 -9.71 2.18
C ASP A 21 6.58 -9.50 0.69
N SER A 22 5.92 -8.53 0.04
CA SER A 22 6.21 -8.16 -1.35
C SER A 22 7.40 -7.20 -1.51
N TRP A 23 7.83 -6.56 -0.42
CA TRP A 23 8.94 -5.61 -0.44
C TRP A 23 10.24 -6.29 -0.01
N SER A 24 11.33 -5.97 -0.70
CA SER A 24 12.65 -6.43 -0.27
C SER A 24 13.15 -5.59 0.91
N PRO A 25 13.96 -6.15 1.83
CA PRO A 25 14.58 -5.37 2.91
C PRO A 25 15.39 -4.18 2.38
N GLU A 26 16.04 -4.32 1.22
CA GLU A 26 16.82 -3.27 0.56
C GLU A 26 15.95 -2.13 0.06
N LEU A 27 14.71 -2.41 -0.37
CA LEU A 27 13.75 -1.39 -0.76
C LEU A 27 13.38 -0.51 0.45
N VAL A 28 13.15 -1.14 1.61
CA VAL A 28 12.78 -0.43 2.84
C VAL A 28 13.96 0.36 3.40
N ALA A 29 15.16 -0.25 3.44
CA ALA A 29 16.37 0.35 3.99
C ALA A 29 17.10 1.32 3.03
N ARG A 30 16.58 1.54 1.81
CA ARG A 30 17.23 2.37 0.79
C ARG A 30 17.53 3.78 1.30
N GLY A 31 18.78 4.20 1.09
CA GLY A 31 19.27 5.51 1.51
C GLY A 31 19.48 5.66 3.02
N ASN A 32 19.32 4.58 3.80
CA ASN A 32 19.41 4.57 5.26
C ASN A 32 18.61 5.70 5.93
N ASN A 33 17.49 6.08 5.31
CA ASN A 33 16.68 7.22 5.72
C ASN A 33 15.44 6.72 6.48
N VAL A 34 15.41 6.99 7.78
CA VAL A 34 14.33 6.57 8.68
C VAL A 34 13.00 7.22 8.29
N SER A 35 13.00 8.50 7.92
CA SER A 35 11.80 9.22 7.49
C SER A 35 11.19 8.59 6.23
N ARG A 36 12.03 8.14 5.29
CA ARG A 36 11.57 7.40 4.10
C ARG A 36 10.93 6.07 4.46
N ALA A 37 11.56 5.30 5.36
CA ALA A 37 11.01 4.03 5.81
C ALA A 37 9.66 4.19 6.53
N GLN A 38 9.53 5.24 7.35
CA GLN A 38 8.27 5.60 8.00
C GLN A 38 7.20 6.03 6.98
N ALA A 39 7.56 6.81 5.96
CA ALA A 39 6.64 7.20 4.90
C ALA A 39 6.14 6.00 4.08
N LEU A 40 7.01 5.02 3.80
CA LEU A 40 6.62 3.75 3.17
C LEU A 40 5.62 2.97 4.03
N PHE A 41 5.85 2.90 5.35
CA PHE A 41 4.88 2.28 6.27
C PHE A 41 3.51 2.97 6.21
N VAL A 42 3.49 4.30 6.28
CA VAL A 42 2.24 5.09 6.22
C VAL A 42 1.51 4.86 4.89
N LEU A 43 2.24 4.81 3.78
CA LEU A 43 1.67 4.49 2.46
C LEU A 43 1.05 3.09 2.43
N ALA A 44 1.76 2.07 2.92
CA ALA A 44 1.26 0.70 2.99
C ALA A 44 0.01 0.60 3.88
N TRP A 45 0.01 1.29 5.03
CA TRP A 45 -1.12 1.33 5.95
C TRP A 45 -2.33 2.01 5.30
N PHE A 46 -2.12 3.15 4.65
CA PHE A 46 -3.17 3.86 3.94
C PHE A 46 -3.79 2.98 2.85
N HIS A 47 -2.96 2.32 2.03
CA HIS A 47 -3.41 1.39 0.99
C HIS A 47 -4.26 0.25 1.57
N ALA A 48 -3.81 -0.36 2.68
CA ALA A 48 -4.55 -1.40 3.38
C ALA A 48 -5.92 -0.90 3.88
N VAL A 49 -5.98 0.30 4.48
CA VAL A 49 -7.24 0.89 4.96
C VAL A 49 -8.20 1.16 3.80
N MET A 50 -7.72 1.68 2.67
CA MET A 50 -8.56 1.93 1.48
C MET A 50 -9.18 0.64 0.94
N GLN A 51 -8.39 -0.45 0.88
CA GLN A 51 -8.88 -1.76 0.45
C GLN A 51 -9.92 -2.34 1.43
N GLU A 52 -9.68 -2.25 2.73
CA GLU A 52 -10.64 -2.72 3.75
C GLU A 52 -11.95 -1.92 3.71
N ARG A 53 -11.89 -0.59 3.58
CA ARG A 53 -13.08 0.26 3.52
C ARG A 53 -14.01 -0.08 2.35
N ARG A 54 -13.49 -0.68 1.28
CA ARG A 54 -14.27 -1.15 0.12
C ARG A 54 -15.24 -2.28 0.47
N THR A 55 -15.04 -2.99 1.58
CA THR A 55 -15.97 -4.02 2.06
C THR A 55 -17.25 -3.46 2.67
N TYR A 56 -17.28 -2.16 3.01
CA TYR A 56 -18.39 -1.51 3.70
C TYR A 56 -19.21 -0.58 2.80
N ILE A 57 -19.45 -0.92 1.53
CA ILE A 57 -20.27 -0.09 0.64
C ILE A 57 -21.75 -0.18 1.08
N PRO A 58 -22.47 0.95 1.23
CA PRO A 58 -22.11 2.32 0.83
C PRO A 58 -21.39 3.21 1.88
N GLN A 59 -21.32 2.80 3.15
CA GLN A 59 -20.79 3.64 4.26
C GLN A 59 -19.28 3.92 4.15
N GLY A 60 -18.52 2.97 3.62
CA GLY A 60 -17.09 3.06 3.38
C GLY A 60 -16.75 3.88 2.14
N TRP A 61 -17.53 3.68 1.07
CA TRP A 61 -17.43 4.33 -0.23
C TRP A 61 -18.78 4.37 -0.94
N SER A 62 -19.07 5.43 -1.68
CA SER A 62 -20.31 5.56 -2.47
C SER A 62 -20.41 4.61 -3.66
N LYS A 63 -19.27 4.12 -4.17
CA LYS A 63 -19.17 3.15 -5.27
C LYS A 63 -17.92 2.30 -5.11
N PHE A 64 -17.85 1.20 -5.86
CA PHE A 64 -16.65 0.36 -5.89
C PHE A 64 -15.50 1.10 -6.61
N TYR A 65 -14.38 1.26 -5.92
CA TYR A 65 -13.13 1.78 -6.48
C TYR A 65 -12.10 0.65 -6.56
N GLU A 66 -11.39 0.56 -7.68
CA GLU A 66 -10.39 -0.48 -7.90
C GLU A 66 -9.01 -0.01 -7.43
N PHE A 67 -8.75 -0.14 -6.13
CA PHE A 67 -7.40 0.04 -5.58
C PHE A 67 -6.58 -1.24 -5.82
N SER A 68 -5.47 -1.10 -6.53
CA SER A 68 -4.60 -2.18 -7.00
C SER A 68 -3.17 -2.04 -6.50
N LEU A 69 -2.35 -3.08 -6.68
CA LEU A 69 -0.92 -3.02 -6.37
C LEU A 69 -0.17 -2.01 -7.25
N ALA A 70 -0.70 -1.67 -8.43
CA ALA A 70 -0.10 -0.65 -9.30
C ALA A 70 -0.15 0.73 -8.64
N ASP A 71 -1.24 1.06 -7.95
CA ASP A 71 -1.40 2.32 -7.22
C ASP A 71 -0.40 2.41 -6.06
N LEU A 72 -0.21 1.31 -5.33
CA LEU A 72 0.78 1.22 -4.26
C LEU A 72 2.20 1.44 -4.80
N LYS A 73 2.55 0.77 -5.91
CA LYS A 73 3.86 0.93 -6.57
C LYS A 73 4.09 2.37 -7.04
N ALA A 74 3.09 2.98 -7.67
CA ALA A 74 3.16 4.38 -8.07
C ALA A 74 3.41 5.32 -6.88
N GLY A 75 2.77 5.04 -5.73
CA GLY A 75 3.03 5.75 -4.48
C GLY A 75 4.48 5.59 -3.99
N CYS A 76 5.04 4.38 -4.04
CA CYS A 76 6.45 4.13 -3.70
C CYS A 76 7.40 4.92 -4.61
N ASP A 77 7.13 4.97 -5.92
CA ASP A 77 7.93 5.72 -6.88
C ASP A 77 7.89 7.24 -6.62
N ILE A 78 6.73 7.76 -6.19
CA ILE A 78 6.58 9.17 -5.79
C ILE A 78 7.41 9.46 -4.52
N LEU A 79 7.30 8.62 -3.49
CA LEU A 79 8.10 8.76 -2.28
C LEU A 79 9.60 8.73 -2.60
N ASP A 80 10.04 7.82 -3.46
CA ASP A 80 11.44 7.74 -3.89
C ASP A 80 11.93 9.02 -4.59
N ARG A 81 11.07 9.71 -5.34
CA ARG A 81 11.43 11.00 -5.96
C ARG A 81 11.51 12.11 -4.94
N LEU A 82 10.55 12.19 -4.02
CA LEU A 82 10.51 13.22 -2.97
C LEU A 82 11.76 13.17 -2.09
N PHE A 83 12.12 11.97 -1.59
CA PHE A 83 13.30 11.81 -0.73
C PHE A 83 14.64 11.90 -1.47
N LYS A 84 14.65 11.83 -2.82
CA LYS A 84 15.85 12.12 -3.62
C LYS A 84 16.07 13.60 -3.84
N GLN A 85 15.03 14.43 -3.74
CA GLN A 85 15.12 15.89 -3.91
C GLN A 85 15.54 16.61 -2.62
N GLU A 86 15.45 15.95 -1.47
CA GLU A 86 15.83 16.50 -0.15
C GLU A 86 17.33 16.34 0.18
N GLY A 87 18.14 15.76 -0.72
CA GLY A 87 19.60 15.66 -0.58
C GLY A 87 20.32 16.44 -1.67
#